data_AF-A0A4U9ZDS0-F1
#
_entry.id   AF-A0A4U9ZDS0-F1
#
_cell.length_a   1.000
_cell.length_b   1.000
_cell.length_c   1.000
_cell.angle_alpha   90.00
_cell.angle_beta   90.00
_cell.angle_gamma   90.00
#
_symmetry.space_group_name_H-M   'P 1'
#
loop_
_entity.id
_entity.type
_entity.pdbx_description
1 polymer ?
#
loop_
_entity_poly.entity_id
_entity_poly.type
_entity_poly.pdbx_seq_one_letter_code
_entity_poly.pdbx_strand_id
1 'polypeptide(L)'
;MARQSQYIIAQQIALKRPLVAIYFEAINGHYRFVRPNDKDSNKRRRPPVKWWQDYLQTEIKTRVSIKRTKPTLRQSERWTEKQVSKTLAKLYVAKYEATTLERADQFLQDLLKLGLSKFTNSDEKEIDQYVREHQSSDTWGIQKDDLP
;
A
#
# COMPACT_ATOMS: atom_id res chain seq x y z
N MET A 1 28.80 -18.53 16.22
CA MET A 1 28.06 -18.52 14.94
C MET A 1 26.93 -17.48 14.88
N ALA A 2 26.19 -17.17 15.96
CA ALA A 2 25.06 -16.21 15.91
C ALA A 2 25.43 -14.73 15.59
N ARG A 3 26.62 -14.23 15.94
CA ARG A 3 27.03 -12.85 15.60
C ARG A 3 27.35 -12.65 14.12
N GLN A 4 27.85 -13.69 13.44
CA GLN A 4 28.18 -13.60 12.02
C GLN A 4 26.93 -13.59 11.13
N SER A 5 25.89 -14.36 11.48
CA SER A 5 24.62 -14.34 10.74
C SER A 5 23.89 -13.00 10.86
N GLN A 6 23.93 -12.36 12.03
CA GLN A 6 23.36 -11.02 12.23
C GLN A 6 24.04 -9.95 11.37
N TYR A 7 25.37 -9.98 11.28
CA TYR A 7 26.13 -9.05 10.45
C TYR A 7 25.83 -9.21 8.96
N ILE A 8 25.74 -10.45 8.48
CA ILE A 8 25.39 -10.75 7.07
C ILE A 8 23.97 -10.28 6.74
N ILE A 9 22.99 -10.53 7.63
CA ILE A 9 21.61 -10.06 7.44
C ILE A 9 21.57 -8.52 7.38
N ALA A 10 22.29 -7.84 8.27
CA ALA A 10 22.36 -6.37 8.28
C ALA A 10 22.95 -5.81 6.97
N GLN A 11 23.97 -6.45 6.40
CA GLN A 11 24.51 -6.09 5.09
C GLN A 11 23.50 -6.30 3.95
N GLN A 12 22.77 -7.42 3.95
CA GLN A 12 21.76 -7.71 2.92
C GLN A 12 20.58 -6.71 2.97
N ILE A 13 20.22 -6.25 4.18
CA ILE A 13 19.25 -5.17 4.38
C ILE A 13 19.78 -3.83 3.85
N ALA A 14 21.05 -3.51 4.12
CA ALA A 14 21.70 -2.30 3.59
C ALA A 14 21.75 -2.27 2.05
N LEU A 15 21.90 -3.45 1.42
CA LEU A 15 21.85 -3.65 -0.03
C LEU A 15 20.42 -3.61 -0.62
N LYS A 16 19.41 -3.27 0.18
CA LYS A 16 17.99 -3.14 -0.22
C LYS A 16 17.39 -4.41 -0.85
N ARG A 17 17.91 -5.60 -0.53
CA ARG A 17 17.24 -6.84 -0.94
C ARG A 17 15.89 -6.98 -0.21
N PRO A 18 14.89 -7.62 -0.85
CA PRO A 18 13.59 -7.82 -0.20
C PRO A 18 13.75 -8.58 1.11
N LEU A 19 13.22 -8.03 2.21
CA LEU A 19 13.30 -8.65 3.55
C LEU A 19 12.70 -10.06 3.56
N VAL A 20 11.66 -10.29 2.76
CA VAL A 20 10.98 -11.58 2.62
C VAL A 20 11.95 -12.62 2.05
N ALA A 21 12.76 -12.28 1.04
CA ALA A 21 13.78 -13.17 0.49
C ALA A 21 14.87 -13.50 1.53
N ILE A 22 15.36 -12.49 2.24
CA ILE A 22 16.36 -12.67 3.30
C ILE A 22 15.81 -13.60 4.41
N TYR A 23 14.53 -13.45 4.77
CA TYR A 23 13.86 -14.27 5.78
C TYR A 23 13.77 -15.75 5.38
N PHE A 24 13.26 -16.04 4.18
CA PHE A 24 13.13 -17.43 3.70
C PHE A 24 14.50 -18.08 3.42
N GLU A 25 15.48 -17.34 2.89
CA GLU A 25 16.86 -17.81 2.73
C GLU A 25 17.49 -18.20 4.08
N ALA A 26 17.34 -17.33 5.10
CA ALA A 26 17.88 -17.59 6.43
C ALA A 26 17.22 -18.82 7.08
N ILE A 27 15.90 -18.92 7.02
CA ILE A 27 15.17 -20.04 7.64
C ILE A 27 15.47 -21.37 6.94
N ASN A 28 15.56 -21.40 5.61
CA ASN A 28 15.93 -22.61 4.86
C ASN A 28 17.38 -23.04 5.16
N GLY A 29 18.29 -22.08 5.38
CA GLY A 29 19.67 -22.37 5.78
C GLY A 29 19.78 -22.96 7.19
N HIS A 30 18.86 -22.62 8.10
CA HIS A 30 18.91 -23.03 9.49
C HIS A 30 18.06 -24.26 9.83
N TYR A 31 16.92 -24.44 9.17
CA TYR A 31 15.96 -25.49 9.50
C TYR A 31 15.59 -26.31 8.27
N ARG A 32 15.61 -27.64 8.44
CA ARG A 32 15.20 -28.57 7.41
C ARG A 32 14.37 -29.71 8.00
N PHE A 33 13.11 -29.77 7.61
CA PHE A 33 12.20 -30.82 8.02
C PHE A 33 12.25 -31.96 7.00
N VAL A 34 12.67 -33.15 7.44
CA VAL A 34 12.81 -34.35 6.59
C VAL A 34 12.01 -35.49 7.18
N ARG A 35 11.48 -36.39 6.33
CA ARG A 35 10.81 -37.60 6.85
C ARG A 35 11.84 -38.58 7.42
N PRO A 36 11.48 -39.30 8.50
CA PRO A 36 12.26 -40.46 8.91
C PRO A 36 12.23 -41.51 7.78
N ASN A 37 13.38 -42.12 7.53
CA ASN A 37 13.55 -43.19 6.57
C ASN A 37 14.49 -44.22 7.21
N ASP A 38 14.01 -45.46 7.34
CA ASP A 38 14.73 -46.53 8.01
C ASP A 38 15.84 -47.13 7.14
N LYS A 39 15.81 -46.89 5.82
CA LYS A 39 16.79 -47.42 4.86
C LYS A 39 18.01 -46.53 4.64
N ASP A 40 17.89 -45.22 4.88
CA ASP A 40 18.99 -44.26 4.68
C ASP A 40 19.37 -43.62 6.01
N SER A 41 20.48 -44.03 6.60
CA SER A 41 20.98 -43.48 7.87
C SER A 41 21.43 -42.03 7.76
N ASN A 42 21.72 -41.53 6.56
CA ASN A 42 22.24 -40.17 6.36
C ASN A 42 21.12 -39.14 6.22
N LYS A 43 20.79 -38.47 7.34
CA LYS A 43 19.79 -37.40 7.39
C LYS A 43 20.05 -36.26 6.38
N ARG A 44 21.30 -36.02 5.94
CA ARG A 44 21.65 -34.93 5.02
C ARG A 44 21.20 -35.15 3.58
N ARG A 45 21.07 -36.41 3.13
CA ARG A 45 20.67 -36.77 1.76
C ARG A 45 19.16 -36.82 1.57
N ARG A 46 18.41 -36.80 2.67
CA ARG A 46 16.94 -36.90 2.64
C ARG A 46 16.32 -35.62 2.09
N PRO A 47 15.34 -35.72 1.17
CA PRO A 47 14.62 -34.55 0.68
C PRO A 47 13.75 -33.94 1.80
N PRO A 48 13.55 -32.61 1.78
CA PRO A 48 12.63 -31.98 2.71
C PRO A 48 11.18 -32.40 2.45
N VAL A 49 10.37 -32.34 3.50
CA VAL A 49 8.94 -32.67 3.45
C VAL A 49 8.16 -31.68 2.56
N LYS A 50 7.13 -32.18 1.87
CA LYS A 50 6.35 -31.41 0.90
C LYS A 50 5.81 -30.09 1.46
N TRP A 51 5.19 -30.11 2.64
CA TRP A 51 4.66 -28.89 3.27
C TRP A 51 5.75 -27.84 3.54
N TRP A 52 6.98 -28.27 3.83
CA TRP A 52 8.10 -27.36 4.05
C TRP A 52 8.57 -26.74 2.75
N GLN A 53 8.60 -27.52 1.66
CA GLN A 53 8.86 -27.00 0.33
C GLN A 53 7.77 -26.02 -0.12
N ASP A 54 6.50 -26.34 0.12
CA ASP A 54 5.37 -25.48 -0.20
C ASP A 54 5.41 -24.16 0.59
N TYR A 55 5.80 -24.23 1.87
CA TYR A 55 6.02 -23.05 2.72
C TYR A 55 7.17 -22.16 2.21
N LEU A 56 8.32 -22.75 1.85
CA LEU A 56 9.44 -21.98 1.29
C LEU A 56 9.09 -21.34 -0.06
N GLN A 57 8.25 -21.99 -0.87
CA GLN A 57 7.73 -21.43 -2.13
C GLN A 57 6.66 -20.35 -1.94
N THR A 58 6.20 -20.12 -0.70
CA THR A 58 5.25 -19.06 -0.37
C THR A 58 5.86 -17.66 -0.58
N GLU A 59 7.19 -17.55 -0.58
CA GLU A 59 7.91 -16.32 -0.98
C GLU A 59 7.43 -15.78 -2.35
N ILE A 60 7.22 -16.68 -3.31
CA ILE A 60 6.82 -16.33 -4.68
C ILE A 60 5.31 -16.07 -4.76
N LYS A 61 4.51 -16.83 -3.99
CA LYS A 61 3.03 -16.78 -4.03
C LYS A 61 2.44 -15.60 -3.24
N THR A 62 3.15 -15.14 -2.22
CA THR A 62 2.68 -14.08 -1.33
C THR A 62 3.51 -12.82 -1.52
N ARG A 63 3.48 -12.26 -2.73
CA ARG A 63 3.74 -10.82 -2.88
C ARG A 63 2.56 -10.09 -2.24
N VAL A 64 2.62 -9.88 -0.92
CA VAL A 64 1.79 -8.84 -0.31
C VAL A 64 2.29 -7.53 -0.91
N SER A 65 1.45 -6.88 -1.71
CA SER A 65 1.69 -5.49 -2.11
C SER A 65 1.68 -4.65 -0.83
N ILE A 66 2.86 -4.43 -0.22
CA ILE A 66 3.02 -3.70 1.05
C ILE A 66 2.96 -2.17 0.84
N LYS A 67 2.66 -1.70 -0.38
CA LYS A 67 2.22 -0.32 -0.56
C LYS A 67 0.75 -0.36 -0.89
N ARG A 68 -0.09 -0.08 0.11
CA ARG A 68 -1.43 0.46 -0.19
C ARG A 68 -1.20 1.60 -1.17
N THR A 69 -1.72 1.46 -2.39
CA THR A 69 -1.74 2.56 -3.34
C THR A 69 -2.42 3.70 -2.62
N LYS A 70 -1.68 4.79 -2.38
CA LYS A 70 -2.29 5.97 -1.78
C LYS A 70 -3.44 6.37 -2.70
N PRO A 71 -4.65 6.60 -2.16
CA PRO A 71 -5.76 7.02 -3.01
C PRO A 71 -5.35 8.29 -3.74
N THR A 72 -5.45 8.30 -5.07
CA THR A 72 -5.17 9.50 -5.85
C THR A 72 -6.29 10.51 -5.60
N LEU A 73 -6.02 11.80 -5.82
CA LEU A 73 -7.08 12.82 -5.66
C LEU A 73 -8.31 12.54 -6.54
N ARG A 74 -8.17 11.83 -7.67
CA ARG A 74 -9.29 11.35 -8.49
C ARG A 74 -10.16 10.31 -7.77
N GLN A 75 -9.56 9.42 -6.98
CA GLN A 75 -10.33 8.50 -6.14
C GLN A 75 -11.02 9.24 -5.00
N SER A 76 -10.34 10.23 -4.43
CA SER A 76 -10.91 11.12 -3.40
C SER A 76 -12.09 11.94 -3.95
N GLU A 77 -12.01 12.43 -5.19
CA GLU A 77 -13.10 13.11 -5.91
C GLU A 77 -14.32 12.18 -6.04
N ARG A 78 -14.15 11.00 -6.64
CA ARG A 78 -15.24 10.01 -6.77
C ARG A 78 -15.85 9.60 -5.44
N TRP A 79 -15.03 9.46 -4.39
CA TRP A 79 -15.51 9.17 -3.05
C TRP A 79 -16.34 10.33 -2.49
N THR A 80 -15.89 11.57 -2.70
CA THR A 80 -16.58 12.80 -2.26
C THR A 80 -17.93 12.94 -2.97
N GLU A 81 -17.98 12.72 -4.29
CA GLU A 81 -19.22 12.68 -5.05
C GLU A 81 -20.19 11.64 -4.52
N LYS A 82 -19.70 10.43 -4.19
CA LYS A 82 -20.55 9.33 -3.73
C LYS A 82 -21.06 9.53 -2.30
N GLN A 83 -20.22 10.01 -1.39
CA GLN A 83 -20.49 10.00 0.05
C GLN A 83 -20.93 11.37 0.58
N VAL A 84 -20.41 12.47 0.04
CA VAL A 84 -20.51 13.79 0.66
C VAL A 84 -21.50 14.70 -0.09
N SER A 85 -21.68 14.51 -1.40
CA SER A 85 -22.55 15.36 -2.25
C SER A 85 -23.97 15.56 -1.68
N LYS A 86 -24.65 14.47 -1.31
CA LYS A 86 -26.02 14.52 -0.76
C LYS A 86 -26.08 15.28 0.56
N THR A 87 -25.06 15.16 1.39
CA THR A 87 -25.00 15.86 2.68
C THR A 87 -24.75 17.35 2.47
N LEU A 88 -23.82 17.71 1.58
CA LEU A 88 -23.58 19.11 1.22
C LEU A 88 -24.82 19.76 0.62
N ALA A 89 -25.51 19.09 -0.30
CA ALA A 89 -26.74 19.60 -0.89
C ALA A 89 -27.84 19.83 0.16
N LYS A 90 -28.04 18.89 1.09
CA LYS A 90 -29.01 19.06 2.18
C LYS A 90 -28.66 20.26 3.07
N LEU A 91 -27.40 20.40 3.46
CA LEU A 91 -26.94 21.52 4.29
C LEU A 91 -27.11 22.85 3.55
N TYR A 92 -26.80 22.88 2.26
CA TYR A 92 -27.00 24.06 1.41
C TYR A 92 -28.46 24.49 1.36
N VAL A 93 -29.37 23.57 1.00
CA VAL A 93 -30.81 23.84 0.92
C VAL A 93 -31.35 24.27 2.29
N ALA A 94 -30.97 23.59 3.36
CA ALA A 94 -31.41 23.96 4.71
C ALA A 94 -30.95 25.38 5.11
N LYS A 95 -29.73 25.78 4.74
CA LYS A 95 -29.22 27.14 5.00
C LYS A 95 -29.88 28.19 4.12
N TYR A 96 -30.16 27.85 2.85
CA TYR A 96 -30.88 28.71 1.93
C TYR A 96 -32.30 28.99 2.45
N GLU A 97 -33.05 27.95 2.81
CA GLU A 97 -34.42 28.07 3.33
C GLU A 97 -34.48 28.80 4.68
N ALA A 98 -33.50 28.61 5.56
CA ALA A 98 -33.46 29.25 6.87
C ALA A 98 -32.98 30.71 6.84
N THR A 99 -32.30 31.13 5.79
CA THR A 99 -31.66 32.44 5.73
C THR A 99 -31.80 33.07 4.34
N THR A 100 -30.73 33.15 3.56
CA THR A 100 -30.67 33.78 2.23
C THR A 100 -29.65 33.03 1.39
N LEU A 101 -29.69 33.23 0.07
CA LEU A 101 -28.73 32.65 -0.88
C LEU A 101 -27.28 32.98 -0.48
N GLU A 102 -27.01 34.24 -0.20
CA GLU A 102 -25.67 34.71 0.17
C GLU A 102 -25.12 34.01 1.41
N ARG A 103 -25.97 33.74 2.42
CA ARG A 103 -25.53 33.03 3.63
C ARG A 103 -25.31 31.53 3.38
N ALA A 104 -26.05 30.93 2.47
CA ALA A 104 -25.85 29.53 2.07
C ALA A 104 -24.54 29.37 1.28
N ASP A 105 -24.24 30.31 0.38
CA ASP A 105 -22.99 30.33 -0.37
C ASP A 105 -21.80 30.63 0.54
N GLN A 106 -21.94 31.60 1.45
CA GLN A 106 -20.91 31.93 2.44
C GLN A 106 -20.55 30.73 3.31
N PHE A 107 -21.53 29.91 3.70
CA PHE A 107 -21.29 28.68 4.44
C PHE A 107 -20.38 27.70 3.68
N LEU A 108 -20.60 27.50 2.37
CA LEU A 108 -19.74 26.65 1.56
C LEU A 108 -18.32 27.24 1.42
N GLN A 109 -18.22 28.56 1.24
CA GLN A 109 -16.93 29.26 1.19
C GLN A 109 -16.15 29.15 2.51
N ASP A 110 -16.84 29.26 3.65
CA ASP A 110 -16.22 29.13 4.97
C ASP A 110 -15.76 27.69 5.24
N LEU A 111 -16.52 26.69 4.78
CA LEU A 111 -16.08 25.28 4.81
C LEU A 111 -14.82 25.06 3.99
N LEU A 112 -14.73 25.67 2.79
CA LEU A 112 -13.53 25.59 1.95
C LEU A 112 -12.33 26.26 2.63
N LYS A 113 -12.49 27.46 3.20
CA LYS A 113 -11.43 28.15 3.95
C LYS A 113 -10.93 27.33 5.13
N LEU A 114 -11.85 26.68 5.86
CA LEU A 114 -11.52 25.79 6.96
C LEU A 114 -10.78 24.52 6.50
N GLY A 115 -11.09 24.02 5.30
CA GLY A 115 -10.33 22.95 4.65
C GLY A 115 -8.91 23.40 4.32
N LEU A 116 -8.77 24.55 3.65
CA LEU A 116 -7.49 25.13 3.26
C LEU A 116 -6.56 25.40 4.46
N SER A 117 -7.10 25.84 5.59
CA SER A 117 -6.29 26.10 6.80
C SER A 117 -5.68 24.84 7.43
N LYS A 118 -6.12 23.65 7.00
CA LYS A 118 -5.62 22.36 7.49
C LYS A 118 -4.63 21.70 6.53
N PHE A 119 -4.32 22.35 5.41
CA PHE A 119 -3.41 21.78 4.41
C PHE A 119 -2.02 21.57 4.99
N THR A 120 -1.40 20.48 4.56
CA THR A 120 -0.03 20.11 4.86
C THR A 120 0.78 20.03 3.57
N ASN A 121 2.11 20.04 3.70
CA ASN A 121 3.02 19.84 2.56
C ASN A 121 2.82 18.50 1.84
N SER A 122 2.11 17.54 2.45
CA SER A 122 1.73 16.29 1.77
C SER A 122 0.57 16.54 0.80
N ASP A 123 -0.41 17.34 1.19
CA ASP A 123 -1.60 17.65 0.39
C ASP A 123 -1.21 18.46 -0.85
N GLU A 124 -0.26 19.39 -0.73
CA GLU A 124 0.30 20.14 -1.87
C GLU A 124 0.90 19.21 -2.93
N LYS A 125 1.61 18.16 -2.51
CA LYS A 125 2.20 17.18 -3.44
C LYS A 125 1.14 16.33 -4.13
N GLU A 126 0.06 16.01 -3.43
CA GLU A 126 -1.08 15.29 -4.02
C GLU A 126 -1.79 16.16 -5.07
N ILE A 127 -1.94 17.46 -4.81
CA ILE A 127 -2.48 18.44 -5.75
C ILE A 127 -1.58 18.56 -7.00
N ASP A 128 -0.27 18.74 -6.81
CA ASP A 128 0.69 18.79 -7.92
C ASP A 128 0.66 17.53 -8.78
N GLN A 129 0.53 16.36 -8.14
CA GLN A 129 0.40 15.09 -8.84
C GLN A 129 -0.89 15.06 -9.67
N TYR A 130 -2.02 15.46 -9.10
CA TYR A 130 -3.31 15.50 -9.80
C TYR A 130 -3.31 16.46 -10.98
N VAL A 131 -2.72 17.65 -10.83
CA VAL A 131 -2.59 18.64 -11.92
C VAL A 131 -1.80 18.06 -13.10
N ARG A 132 -0.67 17.39 -12.81
CA ARG A 132 0.14 16.72 -13.84
C ARG A 132 -0.61 15.57 -14.51
N GLU A 133 -1.34 14.77 -13.73
CA GLU A 133 -2.17 13.66 -14.23
C GLU A 133 -3.30 14.16 -15.13
N HIS A 134 -3.92 15.30 -14.81
CA HIS A 134 -4.99 15.88 -15.62
C HIS A 134 -4.50 16.46 -16.94
N GLN A 135 -3.27 16.97 -16.97
CA GLN A 135 -2.66 17.57 -18.17
C GLN A 135 -1.99 16.54 -19.11
N SER A 136 -1.74 15.31 -18.63
CA SER A 136 -1.12 14.23 -19.43
C SER A 136 -2.16 13.20 -19.86
N SER A 137 -2.70 13.36 -21.07
CA SER A 137 -3.77 12.51 -21.65
C SER A 137 -3.36 11.04 -21.87
N ASP A 138 -2.08 10.77 -22.15
CA ASP A 138 -1.68 9.52 -22.82
C ASP A 138 -1.28 8.35 -21.90
N THR A 139 -1.17 8.56 -20.58
CA THR A 139 -0.81 7.48 -19.61
C THR A 139 -1.78 7.41 -18.42
N TRP A 140 -3.02 7.79 -18.65
CA TRP A 140 -3.97 8.09 -17.58
C TRP A 140 -4.65 6.86 -16.96
N GLY A 141 -4.53 6.71 -15.64
CA GLY A 141 -5.27 5.69 -14.87
C GLY A 141 -4.73 4.26 -14.92
N ILE A 142 -3.59 4.05 -15.60
CA ILE A 142 -2.90 2.76 -15.63
C ILE A 142 -2.15 2.61 -14.31
N GLN A 143 -2.57 1.66 -13.45
CA GLN A 143 -1.79 1.34 -12.26
C GLN A 143 -0.41 0.84 -12.71
N LYS A 144 0.61 0.93 -11.86
CA LYS A 144 1.92 0.36 -12.18
C LYS A 144 1.84 -1.15 -12.55
N ASP A 145 0.78 -1.81 -12.09
CA ASP A 145 0.44 -3.21 -12.34
C ASP A 145 -0.32 -3.44 -13.67
N ASP A 146 -0.77 -2.37 -14.35
CA ASP A 146 -1.48 -2.39 -15.64
C ASP A 146 -0.54 -2.01 -16.82
N LEU A 147 0.74 -1.73 -16.55
CA LEU A 147 1.79 -1.55 -17.57
C LEU A 147 2.39 -2.92 -17.94
N PRO A 148 2.61 -3.24 -19.23
CA PRO A 148 3.18 -4.51 -19.68
C PRO A 148 4.62 -4.78 -19.19
#